data_AF-A0A165B6I6-F1
#
_entry.id   AF-A0A165B6I6-F1
#
_cell.length_a   1.000
_cell.length_b   1.000
_cell.length_c   1.000
_cell.angle_alpha   90.00
_cell.angle_beta   90.00
_cell.angle_gamma   90.00
#
_symmetry.space_group_name_H-M   'P 1'
#
loop_
_entity.id
_entity.type
_entity.pdbx_description
1 polymer ?
#
loop_
_entity_poly.entity_id
_entity_poly.type
_entity_poly.pdbx_seq_one_letter_code
_entity_poly.pdbx_strand_id
1 'polypeptide(L)'
;MDDATFFVRDWTEELNTFSHTKMGLTLQPTAASAEELRCLFVPLVRDNQAVRDFVGLHNDAIPSEVCESLDEAVEWIAADIYCVMVRASAPDILRTDWNVYVPSPTNDLDLNAEWRQLISSIDIKTDFFGVGRHLDISWLCSTCMSVSHLTGMCPFHRLPGWKGPAASPLPSIITPPTTTAAAHISVAGLGSSSRRDTTPRPHAQPKAKGKATSRR
;
A
#
# COMPACT_ATOMS: atom_id res chain seq x y z
N MET A 1 -18.73 9.86 -43.46
CA MET A 1 -18.11 8.80 -42.66
C MET A 1 -17.15 9.50 -41.75
N ASP A 2 -17.31 9.37 -40.45
CA ASP A 2 -16.40 9.98 -39.49
C ASP A 2 -15.08 9.20 -39.52
N ASP A 3 -13.97 9.89 -39.75
CA ASP A 3 -12.64 9.29 -39.76
C ASP A 3 -12.29 8.81 -38.34
N ALA A 4 -12.27 7.49 -38.14
CA ALA A 4 -11.79 6.89 -36.90
C ALA A 4 -10.26 6.94 -36.87
N THR A 5 -9.68 7.57 -35.85
CA THR A 5 -8.23 7.58 -35.61
C THR A 5 -7.91 6.59 -34.49
N PHE A 6 -7.08 5.59 -34.79
CA PHE A 6 -6.59 4.62 -33.81
C PHE A 6 -5.17 5.01 -33.38
N PHE A 7 -4.90 4.92 -32.08
CA PHE A 7 -3.58 5.10 -31.51
C PHE A 7 -3.10 3.77 -30.96
N VAL A 8 -1.94 3.32 -31.42
CA VAL A 8 -1.24 2.15 -30.87
C VAL A 8 0.12 2.65 -30.41
N ARG A 9 0.50 2.28 -29.19
CA ARG A 9 1.80 2.58 -28.62
C ARG A 9 2.28 1.32 -27.93
N ASP A 10 3.53 0.96 -28.16
CA ASP A 10 4.16 -0.13 -27.42
C ASP A 10 4.12 0.18 -25.91
N TRP A 11 3.91 -0.83 -25.09
CA TRP A 11 3.99 -0.66 -23.66
C TRP A 11 5.45 -0.41 -23.28
N THR A 12 5.79 0.85 -23.06
CA THR A 12 7.15 1.30 -22.67
C THR A 12 7.18 1.91 -21.27
N GLU A 13 6.10 1.80 -20.52
CA GLU A 13 5.98 2.41 -19.20
C GLU A 13 6.35 1.39 -18.12
N GLU A 14 7.02 1.88 -17.08
CA GLU A 14 7.24 1.09 -15.87
C GLU A 14 5.89 0.60 -15.34
N LEU A 15 5.88 -0.63 -14.81
CA LEU A 15 4.68 -1.19 -14.20
C LEU A 15 4.21 -0.27 -13.08
N ASN A 16 2.97 0.22 -13.22
CA ASN A 16 2.35 1.05 -12.20
C ASN A 16 2.18 0.25 -10.90
N THR A 17 2.55 0.86 -9.77
CA THR A 17 2.39 0.25 -8.43
C THR A 17 0.94 0.17 -7.97
N PHE A 18 -0.02 0.79 -8.67
CA PHE A 18 -1.44 0.64 -8.35
C PHE A 18 -1.83 -0.85 -8.39
N SER A 19 -2.26 -1.39 -7.25
CA SER A 19 -2.69 -2.79 -7.17
C SER A 19 -4.20 -2.88 -7.35
N HIS A 20 -4.96 -2.25 -6.45
CA HIS A 20 -6.41 -2.38 -6.41
C HIS A 20 -7.07 -1.30 -5.54
N THR A 21 -8.41 -1.28 -5.54
CA THR A 21 -9.21 -0.43 -4.65
C THR A 21 -9.89 -1.29 -3.58
N LYS A 22 -9.81 -0.85 -2.32
CA LYS A 22 -10.52 -1.44 -1.17
C LYS A 22 -11.75 -0.60 -0.80
N MET A 23 -12.84 -1.30 -0.50
CA MET A 23 -14.11 -0.73 -0.06
C MET A 23 -14.60 -1.31 1.25
N GLY A 24 -15.53 -0.63 1.91
CA GLY A 24 -16.15 -1.12 3.16
C GLY A 24 -15.32 -0.87 4.41
N LEU A 25 -14.26 -0.07 4.29
CA LEU A 25 -13.47 0.42 5.42
C LEU A 25 -14.20 1.60 6.07
N THR A 26 -14.32 1.57 7.40
CA THR A 26 -14.98 2.62 8.20
C THR A 26 -14.03 3.76 8.59
N LEU A 27 -13.01 4.00 7.77
CA LEU A 27 -11.96 4.99 8.03
C LEU A 27 -12.37 6.39 7.53
N GLN A 28 -11.94 7.42 8.25
CA GLN A 28 -12.15 8.80 7.86
C GLN A 28 -11.25 9.16 6.65
N PRO A 29 -11.65 10.09 5.77
CA PRO A 29 -10.87 10.46 4.60
C PRO A 29 -9.73 11.42 4.95
N THR A 30 -8.76 10.96 5.74
CA THR A 30 -7.63 11.76 6.26
C THR A 30 -6.28 11.09 5.97
N ALA A 31 -5.21 11.89 6.02
CA ALA A 31 -3.83 11.37 5.92
C ALA A 31 -3.52 10.35 7.02
N ALA A 32 -3.99 10.59 8.24
CA ALA A 32 -3.80 9.68 9.38
C ALA A 32 -4.46 8.32 9.13
N SER A 33 -5.65 8.30 8.54
CA SER A 33 -6.34 7.06 8.17
C SER A 33 -5.67 6.32 7.01
N ALA A 34 -5.01 7.03 6.10
CA ALA A 34 -4.18 6.40 5.06
C ALA A 34 -3.00 5.64 5.70
N GLU A 35 -2.34 6.28 6.67
CA GLU A 35 -1.23 5.69 7.42
C GLU A 35 -1.68 4.53 8.31
N GLU A 36 -2.83 4.68 8.98
CA GLU A 36 -3.47 3.59 9.74
C GLU A 36 -3.74 2.38 8.84
N LEU A 37 -4.31 2.61 7.65
CA LEU A 37 -4.58 1.55 6.69
C LEU A 37 -3.29 0.85 6.23
N ARG A 38 -2.23 1.63 5.95
CA ARG A 38 -0.90 1.10 5.62
C ARG A 38 -0.36 0.23 6.76
N CYS A 39 -0.45 0.69 8.01
CA CYS A 39 0.02 -0.04 9.19
C CYS A 39 -0.73 -1.36 9.41
N LEU A 40 -2.01 -1.43 9.03
CA LEU A 40 -2.79 -2.67 9.04
C LEU A 40 -2.41 -3.59 7.88
N PHE A 41 -2.15 -3.03 6.69
CA PHE A 41 -1.93 -3.81 5.48
C PHE A 41 -0.51 -4.39 5.37
N VAL A 42 0.50 -3.63 5.77
CA VAL A 42 1.91 -4.05 5.68
C VAL A 42 2.18 -5.40 6.35
N PRO A 43 1.76 -5.65 7.61
CA PRO A 43 1.92 -6.97 8.24
C PRO A 43 1.19 -8.08 7.48
N LEU A 44 -0.01 -7.78 6.96
CA LEU A 44 -0.79 -8.76 6.18
C LEU A 44 -0.09 -9.16 4.87
N VAL A 45 0.66 -8.25 4.23
CA VAL A 45 1.47 -8.58 3.05
C VAL A 45 2.72 -9.36 3.46
N ARG A 46 3.43 -8.90 4.50
CA ARG A 46 4.69 -9.51 4.97
C ARG A 46 4.54 -10.95 5.43
N ASP A 47 3.48 -11.22 6.18
CA ASP A 47 3.26 -12.51 6.84
C ASP A 47 2.44 -13.49 5.97
N ASN A 48 2.01 -13.05 4.78
CA ASN A 48 1.24 -13.90 3.87
C ASN A 48 2.16 -14.86 3.12
N GLN A 49 1.98 -16.16 3.35
CA GLN A 49 2.81 -17.19 2.74
C GLN A 49 2.75 -17.19 1.21
N ALA A 50 1.57 -16.98 0.61
CA ALA A 50 1.43 -16.94 -0.84
C ALA A 50 2.16 -15.73 -1.46
N VAL A 51 2.18 -14.59 -0.76
CA VAL A 51 3.01 -13.43 -1.16
C VAL A 51 4.48 -13.80 -1.12
N ARG A 52 4.95 -14.41 -0.03
CA ARG A 52 6.36 -14.81 0.13
C ARG A 52 6.77 -15.84 -0.92
N ASP A 53 5.93 -16.82 -1.20
CA ASP A 53 6.17 -17.84 -2.23
C ASP A 53 6.27 -17.19 -3.61
N PHE A 54 5.34 -16.27 -3.93
CA PHE A 54 5.36 -15.54 -5.20
C PHE A 54 6.64 -14.73 -5.37
N VAL A 55 7.03 -13.95 -4.35
CA VAL A 55 8.27 -13.14 -4.37
C VAL A 55 9.51 -14.04 -4.45
N GLY A 56 9.51 -15.19 -3.78
CA GLY A 56 10.63 -16.14 -3.86
C GLY A 56 10.82 -16.76 -5.25
N LEU A 57 9.76 -16.85 -6.04
CA LEU A 57 9.79 -17.38 -7.40
C LEU A 57 9.97 -16.28 -8.47
N HIS A 58 9.49 -15.07 -8.20
CA HIS A 58 9.39 -13.97 -9.15
C HIS A 58 9.81 -12.66 -8.49
N ASN A 59 11.10 -12.30 -8.61
CA ASN A 59 11.69 -11.09 -8.00
C ASN A 59 12.59 -10.29 -8.95
N ASP A 60 12.43 -10.44 -10.27
CA ASP A 60 13.30 -9.81 -11.27
C ASP A 60 13.22 -8.27 -11.31
N ALA A 61 12.19 -7.66 -10.69
CA ALA A 61 12.09 -6.21 -10.52
C ALA A 61 12.73 -5.69 -9.23
N ILE A 62 13.15 -6.57 -8.32
CA ILE A 62 13.76 -6.19 -7.03
C ILE A 62 15.27 -6.04 -7.23
N PRO A 63 15.88 -4.90 -6.84
CA PRO A 63 17.32 -4.71 -6.96
C PRO A 63 18.12 -5.74 -6.15
N SER A 64 18.83 -6.63 -6.85
CA SER A 64 19.67 -7.67 -6.24
C SER A 64 20.84 -7.11 -5.44
N GLU A 65 21.23 -5.86 -5.68
CA GLU A 65 22.26 -5.14 -4.93
C GLU A 65 21.79 -4.73 -3.53
N VAL A 66 20.49 -4.72 -3.30
CA VAL A 66 19.85 -4.25 -2.05
C VAL A 66 19.23 -5.40 -1.26
N CYS A 67 18.78 -6.45 -1.94
CA CYS A 67 18.11 -7.58 -1.31
C CYS A 67 18.85 -8.89 -1.62
N GLU A 68 19.47 -9.49 -0.59
CA GLU A 68 20.19 -10.76 -0.69
C GLU A 68 19.33 -11.95 -0.24
N SER A 69 18.20 -11.67 0.41
CA SER A 69 17.31 -12.68 0.98
C SER A 69 15.84 -12.42 0.64
N LEU A 70 15.01 -13.47 0.77
CA LEU A 70 13.56 -13.35 0.62
C LEU A 70 12.95 -12.36 1.62
N ASP A 71 13.46 -12.33 2.86
CA ASP A 71 12.95 -11.43 3.88
C ASP A 71 13.25 -9.96 3.54
N GLU A 72 14.43 -9.67 3.01
CA GLU A 72 14.78 -8.33 2.52
C GLU A 72 13.95 -7.94 1.29
N ALA A 73 13.72 -8.86 0.36
CA ALA A 73 12.88 -8.62 -0.81
C ALA A 73 11.42 -8.30 -0.42
N VAL A 74 10.85 -9.04 0.54
CA VAL A 74 9.50 -8.78 1.05
C VAL A 74 9.45 -7.46 1.83
N GLU A 75 10.47 -7.16 2.62
CA GLU A 75 10.58 -5.87 3.32
C GLU A 75 10.69 -4.70 2.34
N TRP A 76 11.44 -4.85 1.25
CA TRP A 76 11.58 -3.84 0.20
C TRP A 76 10.22 -3.50 -0.43
N ILE A 77 9.42 -4.52 -0.78
CA ILE A 77 8.05 -4.31 -1.27
C ILE A 77 7.19 -3.60 -0.22
N ALA A 78 7.24 -4.10 1.03
CA ALA A 78 6.41 -3.60 2.13
C ALA A 78 6.73 -2.14 2.50
N ALA A 79 7.99 -1.72 2.38
CA ALA A 79 8.45 -0.37 2.70
C ALA A 79 7.76 0.70 1.83
N ASP A 80 7.49 0.39 0.57
CA ASP A 80 6.93 1.33 -0.41
C ASP A 80 5.41 1.13 -0.65
N ILE A 81 4.75 0.37 0.23
CA ILE A 81 3.29 0.31 0.26
C ILE A 81 2.72 1.64 0.74
N TYR A 82 1.76 2.18 -0.02
CA TYR A 82 0.99 3.34 0.40
C TYR A 82 -0.47 3.26 -0.05
N CYS A 83 -1.33 4.01 0.63
CA CYS A 83 -2.76 4.05 0.37
C CYS A 83 -3.19 5.48 0.06
N VAL A 84 -4.09 5.64 -0.91
CA VAL A 84 -4.65 6.94 -1.29
C VAL A 84 -6.16 6.86 -1.22
N MET A 85 -6.77 7.79 -0.50
CA MET A 85 -8.22 7.92 -0.45
C MET A 85 -8.77 8.34 -1.82
N VAL A 86 -9.86 7.69 -2.22
CA VAL A 86 -10.63 8.03 -3.40
C VAL A 86 -12.07 8.26 -2.98
N ARG A 87 -12.61 9.44 -3.34
CA ARG A 87 -14.04 9.70 -3.22
C ARG A 87 -14.72 9.08 -4.43
N ALA A 88 -15.33 7.93 -4.25
CA ALA A 88 -16.20 7.38 -5.28
C ALA A 88 -17.60 7.99 -5.10
N SER A 89 -18.09 8.60 -6.18
CA SER A 89 -19.49 9.03 -6.28
C SER A 89 -20.25 7.93 -7.01
N ALA A 90 -21.01 7.12 -6.27
CA ALA A 90 -22.12 6.36 -6.86
C ALA A 90 -23.33 7.30 -6.94
N PRO A 91 -24.35 7.03 -7.79
CA PRO A 91 -25.62 7.72 -7.69
C PRO A 91 -26.12 7.51 -6.24
N ASP A 92 -26.27 8.61 -5.51
CA ASP A 92 -26.89 8.70 -4.18
C ASP A 92 -26.06 8.32 -2.94
N ILE A 93 -24.80 7.86 -3.07
CA ILE A 93 -23.93 7.59 -1.91
C ILE A 93 -22.52 8.15 -2.14
N LEU A 94 -22.12 9.09 -1.28
CA LEU A 94 -20.71 9.43 -1.08
C LEU A 94 -20.06 8.31 -0.26
N ARG A 95 -19.17 7.55 -0.90
CA ARG A 95 -18.38 6.50 -0.25
C ARG A 95 -16.90 6.85 -0.29
N THR A 96 -16.21 6.49 0.78
CA THR A 96 -14.75 6.59 0.88
C THR A 96 -14.17 5.24 0.50
N ASP A 97 -13.47 5.20 -0.63
CA ASP A 97 -12.69 4.06 -1.06
C ASP A 97 -11.19 4.35 -0.91
N TRP A 98 -10.38 3.30 -0.99
CA TRP A 98 -8.94 3.41 -0.80
C TRP A 98 -8.22 2.69 -1.92
N ASN A 99 -7.46 3.42 -2.72
CA ASN A 99 -6.51 2.83 -3.66
C ASN A 99 -5.28 2.36 -2.88
N VAL A 100 -4.87 1.13 -3.14
CA VAL A 100 -3.71 0.50 -2.55
C VAL A 100 -2.64 0.38 -3.62
N TYR A 101 -1.44 0.86 -3.29
CA TYR A 101 -0.27 0.81 -4.16
C TYR A 101 0.76 -0.11 -3.51
N VAL A 102 1.24 -1.07 -4.30
CA VAL A 102 2.21 -2.08 -3.90
C VAL A 102 3.19 -2.27 -5.06
N PRO A 103 4.51 -2.15 -4.84
CA PRO A 103 5.51 -2.48 -5.86
C PRO A 103 5.31 -3.89 -6.43
N SER A 104 5.56 -4.05 -7.73
CA SER A 104 5.61 -5.37 -8.36
C SER A 104 6.97 -6.01 -8.09
N PRO A 105 7.03 -7.30 -7.71
CA PRO A 105 8.30 -7.99 -7.61
C PRO A 105 8.82 -8.43 -8.99
N THR A 106 8.02 -8.31 -10.06
CA THR A 106 8.37 -8.74 -11.41
C THR A 106 8.10 -7.68 -12.47
N ASN A 107 8.86 -7.70 -13.57
CA ASN A 107 8.63 -6.87 -14.76
C ASN A 107 7.75 -7.56 -15.82
N ASP A 108 7.47 -8.85 -15.65
CA ASP A 108 6.60 -9.59 -16.55
C ASP A 108 5.12 -9.18 -16.36
N LEU A 109 4.42 -8.91 -17.46
CA LEU A 109 3.06 -8.37 -17.42
C LEU A 109 2.03 -9.40 -16.94
N ASP A 110 2.19 -10.66 -17.32
CA ASP A 110 1.27 -11.73 -16.95
C ASP A 110 1.45 -12.07 -15.46
N LEU A 111 2.70 -12.17 -15.01
CA LEU A 111 3.01 -12.35 -13.59
C LEU A 111 2.59 -11.13 -12.76
N ASN A 112 2.70 -9.90 -13.29
CA ASN A 112 2.20 -8.71 -12.60
C ASN A 112 0.67 -8.75 -12.42
N ALA A 113 -0.08 -9.28 -13.40
CA ALA A 113 -1.51 -9.47 -13.25
C ALA A 113 -1.85 -10.45 -12.11
N GLU A 114 -1.13 -11.57 -12.04
CA GLU A 114 -1.25 -12.55 -10.94
C GLU A 114 -0.89 -11.94 -9.58
N TRP A 115 0.20 -11.16 -9.53
CA TRP A 115 0.61 -10.42 -8.33
C TRP A 115 -0.49 -9.48 -7.83
N ARG A 116 -1.10 -8.71 -8.73
CA ARG A 116 -2.19 -7.79 -8.38
C ARG A 116 -3.41 -8.54 -7.88
N GLN A 117 -3.76 -9.67 -8.51
CA GLN A 117 -4.84 -10.53 -8.04
C GLN A 117 -4.55 -11.05 -6.63
N LEU A 118 -3.35 -11.59 -6.39
CA LEU A 118 -2.92 -12.08 -5.09
C LEU A 118 -3.02 -11.00 -4.01
N ILE A 119 -2.42 -9.83 -4.24
CA ILE A 119 -2.44 -8.71 -3.29
C ILE A 119 -3.87 -8.20 -3.05
N SER A 120 -4.70 -8.18 -4.08
CA SER A 120 -6.10 -7.75 -3.96
C SER A 120 -6.96 -8.67 -3.08
N SER A 121 -6.61 -9.97 -3.03
CA SER A 121 -7.34 -10.98 -2.26
C SER A 121 -7.14 -10.85 -0.74
N ILE A 122 -6.16 -10.05 -0.29
CA ILE A 122 -5.84 -9.87 1.12
C ILE A 122 -6.88 -8.93 1.76
N ASP A 123 -7.78 -9.47 2.57
CA ASP A 123 -8.78 -8.67 3.30
C ASP A 123 -8.16 -7.88 4.44
N ILE A 124 -8.55 -6.61 4.56
CA ILE A 124 -8.12 -5.73 5.66
C ILE A 124 -9.27 -5.61 6.66
N LYS A 125 -9.03 -5.97 7.92
CA LYS A 125 -10.01 -5.82 8.99
C LYS A 125 -9.64 -4.62 9.85
N THR A 126 -10.60 -3.73 10.10
CA THR A 126 -10.43 -2.60 11.02
C THR A 126 -11.10 -2.90 12.36
N ASP A 127 -10.65 -2.22 13.41
CA ASP A 127 -11.16 -2.42 14.78
C ASP A 127 -12.66 -2.13 14.93
N PHE A 128 -13.23 -1.32 14.02
CA PHE A 128 -14.65 -0.94 14.02
C PHE A 128 -15.51 -1.78 13.07
N PHE A 129 -15.17 -3.06 12.90
CA PHE A 129 -15.92 -4.02 12.06
C PHE A 129 -15.96 -3.69 10.56
N GLY A 130 -15.11 -2.79 10.09
CA GLY A 130 -14.90 -2.59 8.66
C GLY A 130 -14.12 -3.75 8.08
N VAL A 131 -14.58 -4.26 6.93
CA VAL A 131 -13.82 -5.26 6.14
C VAL A 131 -13.55 -4.64 4.78
N GLY A 132 -12.30 -4.21 4.60
CA GLY A 132 -11.75 -3.75 3.34
C GLY A 132 -11.68 -4.88 2.34
N ARG A 133 -12.68 -4.98 1.47
CA ARG A 133 -12.73 -5.96 0.39
C ARG A 133 -12.28 -5.35 -0.92
N HIS A 134 -11.72 -6.19 -1.78
CA HIS A 134 -11.48 -5.81 -3.17
C HIS A 134 -12.78 -5.36 -3.82
N LEU A 135 -12.77 -4.17 -4.42
CA LEU A 135 -13.86 -3.73 -5.27
C LEU A 135 -13.70 -4.41 -6.63
N ASP A 136 -14.47 -5.47 -6.86
CA ASP A 136 -14.47 -6.30 -8.09
C ASP A 136 -15.10 -5.58 -9.31
N ILE A 137 -15.02 -4.25 -9.34
CA ILE A 137 -15.43 -3.45 -10.49
C ILE A 137 -14.15 -3.03 -11.19
N SER A 138 -14.00 -3.46 -12.44
CA SER A 138 -12.94 -2.95 -13.31
C SER A 138 -13.16 -1.44 -13.48
N TRP A 139 -12.39 -0.63 -12.75
CA TRP A 139 -12.33 0.82 -12.95
C TRP A 139 -11.51 1.10 -14.20
N LEU A 140 -11.99 0.63 -15.36
CA LEU A 140 -11.44 1.09 -16.63
C LEU A 140 -11.69 2.58 -16.70
N CYS A 141 -10.63 3.35 -16.97
CA CYS A 141 -10.81 4.77 -17.17
C CYS A 141 -11.80 5.00 -18.31
N SER A 142 -12.81 5.83 -18.09
CA SER A 142 -13.81 6.18 -19.11
C SER A 142 -13.21 6.84 -20.36
N THR A 143 -11.97 7.36 -20.28
CA THR A 143 -11.25 7.96 -21.42
C THR A 143 -10.53 6.89 -22.25
N CYS A 144 -9.65 6.09 -21.65
CA CYS A 144 -8.84 5.13 -22.42
C CYS A 144 -9.51 3.75 -22.55
N MET A 145 -10.46 3.45 -21.67
CA MET A 145 -11.18 2.17 -21.58
C MET A 145 -10.26 0.93 -21.46
N SER A 146 -8.99 1.13 -21.11
CA SER A 146 -7.97 0.07 -21.17
C SER A 146 -7.30 -0.19 -19.83
N VAL A 147 -6.87 0.86 -19.12
CA VAL A 147 -6.11 0.74 -17.88
C VAL A 147 -6.78 1.48 -16.73
N SER A 148 -6.77 0.88 -15.54
CA SER A 148 -7.13 1.57 -14.30
C SER A 148 -5.99 2.48 -13.86
N HIS A 149 -6.28 3.77 -13.76
CA HIS A 149 -5.38 4.80 -13.24
C HIS A 149 -6.19 5.87 -12.50
N LEU A 150 -5.52 6.72 -11.72
CA LEU A 150 -6.17 7.85 -11.07
C LEU A 150 -6.80 8.80 -12.08
N THR A 151 -7.88 9.48 -11.68
CA THR A 151 -8.48 10.57 -12.45
C THR A 151 -7.41 11.60 -12.81
N GLY A 152 -7.35 12.02 -14.07
CA GLY A 152 -6.32 12.95 -14.56
C GLY A 152 -4.99 12.31 -14.95
N MET A 153 -4.73 11.04 -14.61
CA MET A 153 -3.53 10.30 -15.01
C MET A 153 -3.70 9.47 -16.29
N CYS A 154 -4.73 9.73 -17.09
CA CYS A 154 -4.93 9.01 -18.34
C CYS A 154 -3.76 9.27 -19.30
N PRO A 155 -3.02 8.24 -19.76
CA PRO A 155 -1.91 8.43 -20.68
C PRO A 155 -2.38 8.98 -22.03
N PHE A 156 -3.64 8.77 -22.40
CA PHE A 156 -4.18 9.21 -23.69
C PHE A 156 -4.20 10.73 -23.84
N HIS A 157 -4.35 11.48 -22.73
CA HIS A 157 -4.28 12.94 -22.77
C HIS A 157 -2.88 13.47 -23.17
N ARG A 158 -1.85 12.63 -23.10
CA ARG A 158 -0.47 12.96 -23.47
C ARG A 158 -0.11 12.47 -24.88
N LEU A 159 -1.01 11.77 -25.58
CA LEU A 159 -0.73 11.27 -26.92
C LEU A 159 -0.70 12.43 -27.93
N PRO A 160 0.34 12.53 -28.78
CA PRO A 160 0.36 13.49 -29.88
C PRO A 160 -0.87 13.33 -30.78
N GLY A 161 -1.59 14.42 -31.03
CA GLY A 161 -2.79 14.41 -31.87
C GLY A 161 -4.08 13.96 -31.18
N TRP A 162 -4.08 13.81 -29.85
CA TRP A 162 -5.31 13.58 -29.08
C TRP A 162 -6.34 14.70 -29.30
N LYS A 163 -7.56 14.32 -29.71
CA LYS A 163 -8.70 15.24 -29.96
C LYS A 163 -9.84 15.08 -28.95
N GLY A 164 -9.68 14.23 -27.94
CA GLY A 164 -10.73 13.98 -26.93
C GLY A 164 -10.75 15.03 -25.82
N PRO A 165 -11.54 14.81 -24.76
CA PRO A 165 -11.62 15.72 -23.62
C PRO A 165 -10.24 16.00 -23.01
N ALA A 166 -10.06 17.22 -22.49
CA ALA A 166 -8.87 17.58 -21.75
C ALA A 166 -8.77 16.79 -20.43
N ALA A 167 -7.54 16.65 -19.92
CA ALA A 167 -7.32 15.99 -18.64
C ALA A 167 -8.12 16.67 -17.51
N SER A 168 -8.91 15.88 -16.78
CA SER A 168 -9.44 16.33 -15.51
C SER A 168 -8.27 16.66 -14.57
N PRO A 169 -8.38 17.71 -13.75
CA PRO A 169 -7.35 18.00 -12.75
C PRO A 169 -7.15 16.78 -11.86
N LEU A 170 -5.89 16.52 -11.48
CA LEU A 170 -5.56 15.45 -10.55
C LEU A 170 -6.42 15.63 -9.29
N PRO A 171 -7.01 14.56 -8.75
CA PRO A 171 -7.59 14.63 -7.42
C PRO A 171 -6.51 15.14 -6.48
N SER A 172 -6.87 15.92 -5.46
CA SER A 172 -5.92 16.35 -4.44
C SER A 172 -5.36 15.10 -3.76
N ILE A 173 -4.24 14.58 -4.29
CA ILE A 173 -3.47 13.52 -3.69
C ILE A 173 -2.95 14.14 -2.40
N ILE A 174 -3.39 13.60 -1.27
CA ILE A 174 -2.67 13.81 -0.02
C ILE A 174 -1.38 13.02 -0.21
N THR A 175 -0.35 13.68 -0.73
CA THR A 175 0.95 13.06 -0.98
C THR A 175 1.55 12.66 0.37
N PRO A 176 1.97 11.40 0.58
CA PRO A 176 2.79 11.08 1.73
C PRO A 176 4.12 11.86 1.64
N PRO A 177 4.79 12.14 2.77
CA PRO A 177 6.09 12.78 2.77
C PRO A 177 7.08 11.94 1.97
N THR A 178 7.70 12.54 0.95
CA THR A 178 8.83 11.97 0.22
C THR A 178 9.97 11.71 1.21
N THR A 179 10.28 10.45 1.48
CA THR A 179 11.52 10.11 2.18
C THR A 179 12.65 10.19 1.16
N THR A 180 13.29 11.36 1.09
CA THR A 180 14.54 11.54 0.35
C THR A 180 15.62 10.65 0.98
N ALA A 181 16.25 9.83 0.15
CA ALA A 181 17.34 8.94 0.52
C ALA A 181 18.60 9.67 1.04
N ALA A 182 19.39 8.90 1.79
CA ALA A 182 20.80 9.09 2.14
C ALA A 182 21.15 10.14 3.22
N ALA A 183 21.35 9.67 4.45
CA ALA A 183 22.36 10.22 5.35
C ALA A 183 23.22 9.08 5.92
N HIS A 184 24.52 9.23 5.71
CA HIS A 184 25.58 8.27 5.96
C HIS A 184 25.63 7.76 7.40
N ILE A 185 25.79 6.44 7.53
CA ILE A 185 26.38 5.80 8.70
C ILE A 185 27.78 6.40 8.91
N SER A 186 27.98 7.14 10.00
CA SER A 186 29.30 7.44 10.54
C SER A 186 29.48 6.68 11.85
N VAL A 187 30.20 5.56 11.77
CA VAL A 187 30.80 4.91 12.92
C VAL A 187 32.13 5.61 13.19
N ALA A 188 32.21 6.38 14.28
CA ALA A 188 33.48 6.80 14.86
C ALA A 188 33.39 6.64 16.38
N GLY A 189 34.14 5.67 16.90
CA GLY A 189 34.33 5.50 18.34
C GLY A 189 35.27 6.54 18.91
N LEU A 190 35.16 6.76 20.22
CA LEU A 190 36.26 6.77 21.21
C LEU A 190 35.76 7.39 22.52
N GLY A 191 36.14 6.78 23.65
CA GLY A 191 36.55 7.56 24.82
C GLY A 191 35.64 7.51 26.04
N SER A 192 35.94 6.56 26.92
CA SER A 192 35.57 6.44 28.33
C SER A 192 35.56 7.75 29.14
N SER A 193 34.62 7.89 30.10
CA SER A 193 34.89 7.70 31.54
C SER A 193 33.83 8.30 32.48
N SER A 194 33.60 7.55 33.56
CA SER A 194 33.35 8.03 34.94
C SER A 194 31.91 8.18 35.49
N ARG A 195 31.47 7.07 36.10
CA ARG A 195 30.97 6.89 37.49
C ARG A 195 30.05 7.90 38.19
N ARG A 196 29.12 7.26 38.95
CA ARG A 196 28.35 7.61 40.17
C ARG A 196 26.89 8.03 39.93
N ASP A 197 25.89 7.59 40.68
CA ASP A 197 25.73 6.65 41.81
C ASP A 197 24.21 6.43 42.07
N THR A 198 23.85 5.34 42.76
CA THR A 198 22.65 5.11 43.64
C THR A 198 21.24 5.58 43.20
N THR A 199 20.13 4.82 43.23
CA THR A 199 19.59 3.80 44.17
C THR A 199 18.31 3.17 43.54
N PRO A 200 17.89 1.94 43.93
CA PRO A 200 16.65 1.33 43.46
C PRO A 200 15.45 1.54 44.43
N ARG A 201 14.25 1.81 43.88
CA ARG A 201 12.98 1.93 44.63
C ARG A 201 12.02 0.78 44.27
N PRO A 202 11.27 0.20 45.23
CA PRO A 202 10.75 -1.17 45.13
C PRO A 202 9.42 -1.35 44.40
N HIS A 203 9.26 -2.57 43.86
CA HIS A 203 8.03 -3.16 43.31
C HIS A 203 6.93 -3.34 44.36
N ALA A 204 5.70 -2.96 44.00
CA ALA A 204 4.48 -3.32 44.72
C ALA A 204 3.85 -4.59 44.11
N GLN A 205 3.56 -5.58 44.95
CA GLN A 205 2.79 -6.79 44.62
C GLN A 205 1.28 -6.53 44.66
N PRO A 206 0.47 -7.16 43.79
CA PRO A 206 -0.98 -7.22 43.96
C PRO A 206 -1.41 -8.36 44.91
N LYS A 207 -2.39 -8.05 45.78
CA LYS A 207 -2.99 -8.92 46.80
C LYS A 207 -3.92 -9.98 46.20
N ALA A 208 -3.78 -11.22 46.68
CA ALA A 208 -4.71 -12.31 46.48
C ALA A 208 -6.05 -12.08 47.22
N LYS A 209 -7.18 -12.33 46.54
CA LYS A 209 -8.50 -12.47 47.15
C LYS A 209 -8.78 -13.95 47.40
N GLY A 210 -8.99 -14.31 48.65
CA GLY A 210 -9.58 -15.59 49.05
C GLY A 210 -10.69 -15.34 50.06
N LYS A 211 -11.89 -15.87 49.79
CA LYS A 211 -12.69 -16.58 50.80
C LYS A 211 -13.89 -17.27 50.15
N ALA A 212 -13.82 -18.59 50.17
CA ALA A 212 -14.98 -19.47 50.18
C ALA A 212 -15.51 -19.57 51.62
N THR A 213 -16.82 -19.61 51.79
CA THR A 213 -17.46 -20.24 52.95
C THR A 213 -18.72 -20.95 52.50
N SER A 214 -18.73 -22.26 52.74
CA SER A 214 -19.84 -23.21 52.62
C SER A 214 -20.39 -23.50 54.03
N ARG A 215 -21.56 -24.16 54.05
CA ARG A 215 -22.38 -24.72 55.15
C ARG A 215 -23.59 -23.82 55.47
N ARG A 216 -24.82 -24.33 55.53
CA ARG A 216 -25.29 -25.67 55.93
C ARG A 216 -26.68 -25.91 55.34
#